data_AF-A0A2N2JYT8-F1
#
_entry.id   AF-A0A2N2JYT8-F1
#
_cell.length_a   1.000
_cell.length_b   1.000
_cell.length_c   1.000
_cell.angle_alpha   90.00
_cell.angle_beta   90.00
_cell.angle_gamma   90.00
#
_symmetry.space_group_name_H-M   'P 1'
#
loop_
_entity.id
_entity.type
_entity.pdbx_description
1 polymer ?
#
loop_
_entity_poly.entity_id
_entity_poly.type
_entity_poly.pdbx_seq_one_letter_code
_entity_poly.pdbx_strand_id
1 'polypeptide(L)' 'MNLVALQKEIDRMGTALRMSGDLTDSRLMEMKAEIDKIKLEIAALNRFLEQTLPSFAGTYPDIKETIFREINPEMD' A
#
# COMPACT_ATOMS: atom_id res chain seq x y z
N MET A 1 -26.58 18.73 33.40
CA MET A 1 -26.33 18.28 32.00
C MET A 1 -27.47 17.34 31.61
N ASN A 2 -28.15 17.57 30.50
CA ASN A 2 -29.34 16.78 30.12
C ASN A 2 -28.89 15.42 29.55
N LEU A 3 -29.32 14.32 30.17
CA LEU A 3 -29.01 12.94 29.74
C LEU A 3 -29.36 12.69 28.26
N VAL A 4 -30.42 13.32 27.76
CA VAL A 4 -30.83 13.22 26.35
C VAL A 4 -29.82 13.91 25.42
N ALA A 5 -29.24 15.03 25.86
CA ALA A 5 -28.21 15.73 25.08
C ALA A 5 -26.91 14.92 25.03
N LEU A 6 -26.54 14.26 26.13
CA LEU A 6 -25.39 13.36 26.17
C LEU A 6 -25.56 12.14 25.26
N GLN A 7 -26.74 11.51 25.28
CA GLN A 7 -27.04 10.37 24.39
C GLN A 7 -26.94 10.76 22.91
N LYS A 8 -27.49 11.92 22.53
CA LYS A 8 -27.38 12.42 21.15
C LYS A 8 -25.93 12.64 20.71
N GLU A 9 -25.07 13.12 21.60
CA GLU A 9 -23.66 13.32 21.29
C GLU A 9 -22.92 11.98 21.14
N ILE A 10 -23.22 10.99 21.99
CA ILE A 10 -22.69 9.63 21.87
C ILE A 10 -23.11 9.01 20.52
N ASP A 11 -24.38 9.14 20.14
CA ASP A 11 -24.89 8.60 18.87
C ASP A 11 -24.23 9.28 17.66
N ARG A 12 -24.01 10.60 17.76
CA ARG A 12 -23.29 11.37 16.74
C ARG A 12 -21.84 10.91 16.62
N MET A 13 -21.14 10.73 17.73
CA MET A 13 -19.76 10.24 17.74
C MET A 13 -19.67 8.82 17.18
N GLY A 14 -20.60 7.93 17.55
CA GLY A 14 -20.67 6.57 17.01
C GLY A 14 -20.87 6.55 15.49
N THR A 15 -21.73 7.43 14.98
CA THR A 15 -21.94 7.59 13.53
C THR A 15 -20.69 8.10 12.83
N ALA A 16 -20.02 9.12 13.40
CA ALA A 16 -18.80 9.68 12.83
C ALA A 16 -17.65 8.66 12.79
N LEU A 17 -17.48 7.87 13.87
CA LEU A 17 -16.50 6.79 13.92
C LEU A 17 -16.77 5.73 12.85
N ARG A 18 -18.04 5.34 12.67
CA ARG A 18 -18.42 4.37 11.63
C ARG A 18 -18.09 4.88 10.23
N MET A 19 -18.48 6.12 9.91
CA MET A 19 -18.17 6.73 8.61
C MET A 19 -16.66 6.85 8.38
N SER A 20 -15.89 7.15 9.42
CA SER A 20 -14.43 7.19 9.33
C SER A 20 -13.83 5.80 9.10
N GLY A 21 -14.42 4.76 9.70
CA GLY A 21 -14.05 3.37 9.45
C GLY A 21 -14.28 2.99 8.00
N ASP A 22 -15.50 3.22 7.50
CA ASP A 22 -15.88 2.92 6.11
C ASP A 22 -14.99 3.65 5.08
N LEU A 23 -14.63 4.91 5.36
CA LEU A 23 -13.69 5.67 4.53
C LEU A 23 -12.28 5.08 4.56
N THR A 24 -11.81 4.65 5.74
CA THR A 24 -10.48 4.06 5.90
C THR A 24 -10.40 2.73 5.15
N ASP A 25 -11.42 1.89 5.29
CA ASP A 25 -11.49 0.61 4.59
C ASP A 25 -11.50 0.79 3.07
N SER A 26 -12.27 1.77 2.57
CA SER A 26 -12.31 2.11 1.15
C SER A 26 -10.93 2.54 0.63
N ARG A 27 -10.23 3.42 1.37
CA ARG A 27 -8.87 3.85 1.01
C ARG A 27 -7.86 2.72 1.05
N LEU A 28 -7.95 1.82 2.02
CA LEU A 28 -7.08 0.64 2.08
C LEU A 28 -7.30 -0.29 0.89
N MET A 29 -8.55 -0.46 0.44
CA MET A 29 -8.86 -1.21 -0.77
C MET A 29 -8.28 -0.55 -2.03
N GLU A 30 -8.41 0.78 -2.15
CA GLU A 30 -7.83 1.55 -3.26
C GLU A 30 -6.30 1.42 -3.28
N MET A 31 -5.64 1.64 -2.14
CA MET A 31 -4.18 1.49 -2.01
C MET A 31 -3.72 0.08 -2.37
N LYS A 32 -4.47 -0.95 -1.96
CA LYS A 32 -4.16 -2.33 -2.34
C LYS A 32 -4.25 -2.54 -3.84
N ALA A 33 -5.29 -2.02 -4.49
CA ALA A 33 -5.45 -2.11 -5.94
C ALA A 33 -4.31 -1.37 -6.68
N GLU A 34 -3.89 -0.21 -6.18
CA GLU A 34 -2.74 0.53 -6.72
C GLU A 34 -1.43 -0.25 -6.57
N ILE A 35 -1.19 -0.87 -5.41
CA ILE A 35 -0.02 -1.73 -5.19
C ILE A 35 -0.03 -2.91 -6.15
N ASP A 36 -1.18 -3.56 -6.34
CA ASP A 36 -1.29 -4.71 -7.25
C ASP A 36 -1.06 -4.30 -8.71
N LYS A 37 -1.52 -3.10 -9.11
CA LYS A 37 -1.22 -2.52 -10.41
C LYS A 37 0.28 -2.27 -10.59
N ILE A 38 0.94 -1.65 -9.61
CA ILE A 38 2.38 -1.39 -9.66
C ILE A 38 3.17 -2.70 -9.75
N LYS A 39 2.79 -3.73 -8.99
CA LYS A 39 3.41 -5.06 -9.07
C LYS A 39 3.30 -5.66 -10.48
N LEU A 40 2.13 -5.52 -11.11
CA LEU A 40 1.91 -5.99 -12.48
C LEU A 40 2.83 -5.24 -13.47
N GLU A 41 2.90 -3.92 -13.38
CA GLU A 41 3.75 -3.09 -14.25
C GLU A 41 5.24 -3.43 -14.08
N ILE A 42 5.71 -3.61 -12.84
CA ILE A 42 7.08 -4.05 -12.55
C ILE A 42 7.35 -5.43 -13.15
N ALA A 43 6.42 -6.38 -12.99
CA ALA A 43 6.57 -7.72 -13.55
C ALA A 43 6.64 -7.68 -15.09
N ALA A 44 5.79 -6.88 -15.74
CA ALA A 44 5.81 -6.69 -17.18
C ALA A 44 7.13 -6.07 -17.65
N LEU A 45 7.63 -5.04 -16.94
CA LEU A 45 8.89 -4.39 -17.25
C LEU A 45 10.08 -5.34 -17.08
N ASN A 46 10.14 -6.09 -15.98
CA ASN A 46 11.17 -7.09 -15.75
C ASN A 46 11.18 -8.12 -16.89
N ARG A 47 10.00 -8.61 -17.29
CA ARG A 47 9.91 -9.58 -18.37
C ARG A 47 10.35 -9.02 -19.72
N PHE A 48 10.00 -7.77 -20.00
CA PHE A 48 10.43 -7.05 -21.20
C PHE A 48 11.96 -6.89 -21.22
N LEU A 49 12.57 -6.52 -20.08
CA LEU A 49 14.02 -6.35 -19.95
C LEU A 49 14.76 -7.68 -20.08
N GLU A 50 14.25 -8.77 -19.50
CA GLU A 50 14.82 -10.12 -19.68
C GLU A 50 14.82 -10.55 -21.16
N GLN A 51 13.77 -10.24 -21.91
CA GLN A 51 13.67 -10.56 -23.33
C GLN A 51 14.60 -9.70 -24.19
N THR A 52 14.71 -8.41 -23.86
CA THR A 52 15.50 -7.45 -24.64
C THR A 52 16.99 -7.54 -24.32
N LEU A 53 17.33 -7.89 -23.08
CA LEU A 53 18.70 -7.99 -22.58
C LEU A 53 18.86 -9.29 -21.76
N PRO A 54 19.26 -10.40 -22.38
CA PRO A 54 19.38 -11.70 -21.70
C PRO A 54 20.32 -11.71 -20.48
N SER A 55 21.34 -10.82 -20.46
CA SER A 55 22.25 -10.67 -19.32
C SER A 55 21.58 -10.04 -18.09
N PHE A 56 20.46 -9.33 -18.26
CA PHE A 56 19.72 -8.69 -17.19
C PHE A 56 19.18 -9.70 -16.16
N ALA A 57 18.75 -10.88 -16.61
CA ALA A 57 18.24 -11.92 -15.71
C ALA A 57 19.30 -12.37 -14.67
N GLY A 58 20.58 -12.32 -15.04
CA GLY A 58 21.68 -12.68 -14.16
C GLY A 58 22.07 -11.56 -13.19
N THR A 59 22.05 -10.29 -13.64
CA THR A 59 22.50 -9.14 -12.83
C THR A 59 21.40 -8.49 -12.00
N TYR A 60 20.14 -8.69 -12.37
CA TYR A 60 18.99 -8.08 -11.68
C TYR A 60 18.89 -8.40 -10.18
N PRO A 61 19.11 -9.65 -9.72
CA PRO A 61 19.07 -9.96 -8.29
C PRO A 61 20.08 -9.13 -7.48
N ASP A 62 21.31 -8.98 -7.97
CA ASP A 62 22.38 -8.24 -7.30
C ASP A 62 22.08 -6.73 -7.26
N ILE A 63 21.57 -6.19 -8.37
CA ILE A 63 21.13 -4.78 -8.45
C ILE A 63 20.00 -4.53 -7.45
N LYS A 64 19.02 -5.45 -7.40
CA LYS A 64 17.87 -5.34 -6.50
C LYS A 64 18.30 -5.35 -5.03
N GLU A 65 19.20 -6.26 -4.66
CA GLU A 65 19.75 -6.36 -3.31
C GLU A 65 20.52 -5.09 -2.92
N THR A 66 21.34 -4.57 -3.83
CA THR A 66 22.09 -3.32 -3.61
C THR A 66 21.14 -2.16 -3.33
N ILE A 67 20.14 -1.96 -4.18
CA ILE A 67 19.14 -0.89 -4.02
C ILE A 67 18.32 -1.08 -2.74
N PHE A 68 17.97 -2.32 -2.38
CA PHE A 68 17.21 -2.60 -1.16
C PHE A 68 17.96 -2.13 0.08
N ARG A 69 19.26 -2.43 0.18
CA ARG A 69 20.11 -1.99 1.29
C ARG A 69 20.33 -0.48 1.33
N GLU A 70 20.43 0.18 0.17
CA GLU A 70 20.55 1.64 0.09
C GLU A 70 19.29 2.36 0.59
N ILE A 71 18.10 1.81 0.28
CA ILE A 71 16.82 2.44 0.63
C ILE A 71 16.37 2.08 2.05
N ASN A 72 16.69 0.88 2.53
CA ASN A 72 16.32 0.39 3.87
C ASN A 72 17.53 -0.21 4.61
N PRO A 73 18.46 0.63 5.10
CA PRO A 73 19.64 0.16 5.82
C PRO A 73 19.33 -0.46 7.20
N GLU A 74 18.12 -0.30 7.73
CA GLU A 74 17.74 -0.72 9.09
C GLU A 74 17.05 -2.11 9.17
N MET A 75 16.93 -2.84 8.04
CA MET A 75 16.26 -4.16 8.00
C MET A 75 17.20 -5.38 8.07
N ASP A 76 18.50 -5.17 8.35
CA ASP A 76 19.49 -6.23 8.62
C ASP A 76 19.49 -6.69 10.09
#